data_AF-B4Y4Z8-F1
#
_entry.id   AF-B4Y4Z8-F1
#
_cell.length_a   1.000
_cell.length_b   1.000
_cell.length_c   1.000
_cell.angle_alpha   90.00
_cell.angle_beta   90.00
_cell.angle_gamma   90.00
#
_symmetry.space_group_name_H-M   'P 1'
#
loop_
_entity.id
_entity.type
_entity.pdbx_description
1 polymer ?
#
loop_
_entity_poly.entity_id
_entity_poly.type
_entity_poly.pdbx_seq_one_letter_code
_entity_poly.pdbx_strand_id
1 'polypeptide(L)'
;LDLQKLRIGQSDFFLTVPVSRSLGPLGGGSQTWEGSGVLPCVGTPAEQALEKALAMLTLRRALPGVLQRLQEALQDYYTLVDRVPALVHNLAGMDYSAVVSEEDLVTKLNAGLQAVSEDPRLLVRAVGPRDTSSGPEAGAEEPPVTGPEVPQDEAARRALVD
;
A
#
# COMPACT_ATOMS: atom_id res chain seq x y z
N LEU A 1 32.13 0.58 -12.77
CA LEU A 1 32.98 -0.38 -13.50
C LEU A 1 33.82 0.35 -14.54
N ASP A 2 35.11 0.47 -14.26
CA ASP A 2 36.06 0.99 -15.24
C ASP A 2 36.50 -0.15 -16.17
N LEU A 3 36.29 0.05 -17.47
CA LEU A 3 36.57 -0.96 -18.49
C LEU A 3 37.70 -0.47 -19.37
N GLN A 4 38.75 -1.28 -19.48
CA GLN A 4 39.85 -1.01 -20.39
C GLN A 4 39.74 -1.92 -21.61
N LYS A 5 39.82 -1.32 -22.80
CA LYS A 5 39.93 -2.04 -24.08
C LYS A 5 41.39 -2.08 -24.50
N LEU A 6 42.02 -3.24 -24.37
CA LEU A 6 43.42 -3.46 -24.71
C LEU A 6 43.53 -4.12 -26.08
N ARG A 7 44.29 -3.51 -27.00
CA ARG A 7 44.61 -4.12 -28.30
C ARG A 7 45.66 -5.21 -28.10
N ILE A 8 45.50 -6.35 -28.77
CA ILE A 8 46.45 -7.46 -28.69
C ILE A 8 47.55 -7.25 -29.74
N GLY A 9 48.68 -6.69 -29.31
CA GLY A 9 49.82 -6.42 -30.19
C GLY A 9 49.47 -5.49 -31.36
N GLN A 10 49.88 -5.87 -32.58
CA GLN A 10 49.55 -5.17 -33.82
C GLN A 10 48.31 -5.74 -34.53
N SER A 11 47.62 -6.71 -33.93
CA SER A 11 46.44 -7.33 -34.52
C SER A 11 45.20 -6.46 -34.34
N ASP A 12 44.12 -6.78 -35.06
CA ASP A 12 42.83 -6.12 -34.88
C ASP A 12 41.94 -6.81 -33.82
N PHE A 13 42.54 -7.63 -32.96
CA PHE A 13 41.87 -8.22 -31.80
C PHE A 13 41.99 -7.32 -30.57
N PHE A 14 40.93 -7.31 -29.75
CA PHE A 14 40.84 -6.52 -28.53
C PHE A 14 40.32 -7.36 -27.37
N LEU A 15 40.84 -7.11 -26.18
CA LEU A 15 40.35 -7.62 -24.92
C LEU A 15 39.71 -6.47 -24.13
N THR A 16 38.48 -6.65 -23.69
CA THR A 16 37.82 -5.71 -22.78
C THR A 16 37.77 -6.34 -21.39
N VAL A 17 38.46 -5.75 -20.42
CA VAL A 17 38.49 -6.24 -19.04
C VAL A 17 38.13 -5.12 -18.05
N PRO A 18 37.44 -5.45 -16.94
CA PRO A 18 37.33 -4.55 -15.82
C PRO A 18 38.69 -4.43 -15.12
N VAL A 19 39.17 -3.20 -14.96
CA VAL A 19 40.50 -2.92 -14.36
C VAL A 19 40.40 -2.38 -12.95
N SER A 20 39.21 -2.00 -12.52
CA SER A 20 38.93 -1.62 -11.14
C SER A 20 37.53 -2.07 -10.73
N ARG A 21 37.31 -2.15 -9.42
CA ARG A 21 36.02 -2.42 -8.82
C ARG A 21 35.84 -1.66 -7.52
N SER A 22 34.59 -1.37 -7.19
CA SER A 22 34.26 -0.82 -5.87
C SER A 22 34.13 -1.95 -4.84
N LEU A 23 34.68 -1.75 -3.64
CA LEU A 23 34.51 -2.64 -2.50
C LEU A 23 33.67 -1.93 -1.44
N GLY A 24 32.46 -2.42 -1.22
CA GLY A 24 31.60 -1.88 -0.17
C GLY A 24 32.19 -2.18 1.21
N PRO A 25 32.33 -1.18 2.10
CA PRO A 25 32.96 -1.38 3.42
C PRO A 25 32.14 -2.31 4.33
N LEU A 26 30.84 -2.42 4.09
CA LEU A 26 29.90 -3.23 4.89
C LEU A 26 29.74 -4.66 4.38
N GLY A 27 30.11 -4.93 3.13
CA GLY A 27 29.82 -6.19 2.42
C GLY A 27 30.98 -7.19 2.41
N GLY A 28 32.00 -6.99 3.26
CA GLY A 28 33.17 -7.89 3.35
C GLY A 28 33.91 -8.11 2.02
N GLY A 29 33.78 -7.20 1.05
CA GLY A 29 34.36 -7.31 -0.30
C GLY A 29 33.64 -8.27 -1.27
N SER A 30 32.63 -9.03 -0.82
CA SER A 30 31.86 -9.97 -1.65
C SER A 30 30.62 -9.34 -2.29
N GLN A 31 30.00 -8.36 -1.65
CA GLN A 31 28.89 -7.59 -2.22
C GLN A 31 29.40 -6.43 -3.08
N THR A 32 29.03 -6.44 -4.37
CA THR A 32 29.22 -5.32 -5.29
C THR A 32 27.91 -4.98 -5.99
N TRP A 33 27.69 -3.70 -6.23
CA TRP A 33 26.60 -3.20 -7.08
C TRP A 33 26.93 -3.30 -8.57
N GLU A 34 28.21 -3.53 -8.91
CA GLU A 34 28.65 -3.58 -10.30
C GLU A 34 28.17 -4.87 -10.97
N GLY A 35 27.54 -4.73 -12.14
CA GLY A 35 26.96 -5.85 -12.91
C GLY A 35 25.56 -6.26 -12.46
N SER A 36 25.23 -6.16 -11.18
CA SER A 36 23.90 -6.55 -10.64
C SER A 36 22.99 -5.37 -10.28
N GLY A 37 23.54 -4.16 -10.14
CA GLY A 37 22.81 -3.00 -9.64
C GLY A 37 22.54 -3.05 -8.13
N VAL A 38 21.63 -2.20 -7.67
CA VAL A 38 21.17 -2.16 -6.27
C VAL A 38 19.67 -2.43 -6.25
N LEU A 39 19.24 -3.32 -5.37
CA LEU A 39 17.81 -3.60 -5.20
C LEU A 39 17.14 -2.41 -4.49
N PRO A 40 16.01 -1.91 -5.02
CA PRO A 40 15.28 -0.84 -4.37
C PRO A 40 14.64 -1.34 -3.07
N CYS A 41 14.61 -0.49 -2.04
CA CYS A 41 13.87 -0.81 -0.80
C CYS A 41 12.35 -0.85 -1.03
N VAL A 42 11.87 -0.08 -2.00
CA VAL A 42 10.46 -0.04 -2.40
C VAL A 42 10.40 -0.15 -3.93
N GLY A 43 9.89 -1.29 -4.41
CA GLY A 43 9.72 -1.53 -5.84
C GLY A 43 8.64 -0.62 -6.42
N THR A 44 9.03 0.38 -7.21
CA THR A 44 8.12 1.27 -7.93
C THR A 44 8.66 1.60 -9.32
N PRO A 45 7.79 1.85 -10.32
CA PRO A 45 8.21 2.36 -11.61
C PRO A 45 9.02 3.66 -11.46
N ALA A 46 10.04 3.85 -12.30
CA ALA A 46 10.96 4.98 -12.17
C ALA A 46 10.24 6.33 -12.28
N GLU A 47 9.19 6.38 -13.11
CA GLU A 47 8.36 7.56 -13.35
C GLU A 47 7.55 7.96 -12.11
N GLN A 48 7.22 6.99 -11.24
CA GLN A 48 6.42 7.19 -10.02
C GLN A 48 7.30 7.27 -8.76
N ALA A 49 8.60 7.00 -8.87
CA ALA A 49 9.50 6.90 -7.73
C ALA A 49 9.55 8.18 -6.89
N LEU A 50 9.55 9.35 -7.54
CA LEU A 50 9.53 10.64 -6.85
C LEU A 50 8.24 10.85 -6.06
N GLU A 51 7.10 10.61 -6.69
CA GLU A 51 5.78 10.75 -6.05
C GLU A 51 5.66 9.80 -4.86
N LYS A 52 6.04 8.52 -5.03
CA LYS A 52 6.04 7.54 -3.94
C LYS A 52 6.95 7.97 -2.79
N ALA A 53 8.15 8.48 -3.08
CA ALA A 53 9.08 8.95 -2.06
C ALA A 53 8.50 10.14 -1.27
N LEU A 54 7.88 11.11 -1.94
CA LEU A 54 7.23 12.24 -1.29
C LEU A 54 6.05 11.82 -0.42
N ALA A 55 5.24 10.86 -0.88
CA ALA A 55 4.15 10.29 -0.10
C ALA A 55 4.67 9.62 1.18
N MET A 56 5.73 8.80 1.07
CA MET A 56 6.37 8.16 2.23
C MET A 56 6.95 9.17 3.23
N LEU A 57 7.59 10.23 2.75
CA LEU A 57 8.12 11.30 3.61
C LEU A 57 7.00 12.06 4.32
N THR A 58 5.92 12.36 3.61
CA THR A 58 4.74 13.03 4.18
C THR A 58 4.09 12.18 5.25
N LEU A 59 3.91 10.89 4.99
CA LEU A 59 3.39 9.91 5.95
C LEU A 59 4.27 9.85 7.20
N ARG A 60 5.59 9.67 7.03
CA ARG A 60 6.54 9.58 8.15
C ARG A 60 6.60 10.88 8.97
N ARG A 61 6.45 12.03 8.33
CA ARG A 61 6.36 13.32 9.04
C ARG A 61 5.08 13.44 9.86
N ALA A 62 3.95 12.93 9.36
CA ALA A 62 2.67 12.97 10.06
C ALA A 62 2.56 11.90 11.17
N LEU A 63 3.31 10.81 11.04
CA LEU A 63 3.22 9.62 11.89
C LEU A 63 3.31 9.92 13.41
N PRO A 64 4.30 10.67 13.92
CA PRO A 64 4.35 10.98 15.35
C PRO A 64 3.09 11.67 15.87
N GLY A 65 2.54 12.61 15.08
CA GLY A 65 1.30 13.30 15.43
C GLY A 65 0.07 12.41 15.37
N VAL A 66 0.03 11.44 14.44
CA VAL A 66 -1.05 10.44 14.38
C VAL A 66 -1.00 9.53 15.62
N LEU A 67 0.19 9.06 16.00
CA LEU A 67 0.37 8.21 17.18
C LEU A 67 -0.01 8.95 18.46
N GLN A 68 0.39 10.22 18.59
CA GLN A 68 0.01 11.04 19.74
C GLN A 68 -1.52 11.17 19.85
N ARG A 69 -2.19 11.56 18.75
CA ARG A 69 -3.67 11.68 18.76
C ARG A 69 -4.37 10.36 19.05
N LEU A 70 -3.82 9.25 18.57
CA LEU A 70 -4.35 7.91 18.87
C LEU A 70 -4.19 7.59 20.36
N GLN A 71 -3.03 7.88 20.95
CA GLN A 71 -2.79 7.68 22.39
C GLN A 71 -3.71 8.53 23.25
N GLU A 72 -3.93 9.80 22.89
CA GLU A 72 -4.88 10.69 23.55
C GLU A 72 -6.32 10.13 23.44
N ALA A 73 -6.74 9.74 22.24
CA ALA A 73 -8.08 9.17 22.03
C ALA A 73 -8.31 7.86 22.81
N LEU A 74 -7.27 7.03 22.94
CA LEU A 74 -7.34 5.82 23.77
C LEU A 74 -7.46 6.13 25.26
N GLN A 75 -6.79 7.18 25.75
CA GLN A 75 -6.87 7.59 27.15
C GLN A 75 -8.23 8.20 27.49
N ASP A 76 -8.79 9.00 26.59
CA ASP A 76 -10.00 9.77 26.87
C ASP A 76 -11.29 9.00 26.62
N TYR A 77 -11.31 8.09 25.63
CA TYR A 77 -12.55 7.49 25.12
C TYR A 77 -12.60 5.96 25.15
N TYR A 78 -11.49 5.27 25.42
CA TYR A 78 -11.49 3.81 25.38
C TYR A 78 -12.16 3.20 26.62
N THR A 79 -13.11 2.31 26.39
CA THR A 79 -13.94 1.72 27.46
C THR A 79 -13.17 0.82 28.44
N LEU A 80 -12.07 0.20 28.01
CA LEU A 80 -11.27 -0.71 28.84
C LEU A 80 -10.01 0.00 29.34
N VAL A 81 -10.19 0.84 30.36
CA VAL A 81 -9.13 1.70 30.93
C VAL A 81 -7.92 0.89 31.42
N ASP A 82 -8.14 -0.32 31.94
CA ASP A 82 -7.06 -1.19 32.44
C ASP A 82 -6.04 -1.58 31.35
N ARG A 83 -6.47 -1.62 30.08
CA ARG A 83 -5.61 -1.98 28.94
C ARG A 83 -4.91 -0.77 28.33
N VAL A 84 -5.31 0.46 28.67
CA VAL A 84 -4.77 1.69 28.06
C VAL A 84 -3.25 1.84 28.27
N PRO A 85 -2.67 1.65 29.47
CA PRO A 85 -1.23 1.78 29.66
C PRO A 85 -0.43 0.80 28.80
N ALA A 86 -0.93 -0.44 28.67
CA ALA A 86 -0.30 -1.47 27.84
C ALA A 86 -0.39 -1.14 26.35
N LEU A 87 -1.52 -0.59 25.89
CA LEU A 87 -1.71 -0.14 24.51
C LEU A 87 -0.78 1.01 24.15
N VAL A 88 -0.69 2.03 25.00
CA VAL A 88 0.18 3.19 24.79
C VAL A 88 1.66 2.76 24.76
N HIS A 89 2.06 1.88 25.68
CA HIS A 89 3.42 1.35 25.70
C HIS A 89 3.73 0.52 24.44
N ASN A 90 2.80 -0.32 23.97
CA ASN A 90 2.98 -1.09 22.75
C ASN A 90 3.16 -0.16 21.54
N LEU A 91 2.27 0.82 21.35
CA LEU A 91 2.36 1.79 20.25
C LEU A 91 3.71 2.53 20.22
N ALA A 92 4.30 2.84 21.37
CA ALA A 92 5.62 3.47 21.44
C ALA A 92 6.78 2.53 21.10
N GLY A 93 6.63 1.22 21.35
CA GLY A 93 7.65 0.21 21.11
C GLY A 93 7.60 -0.43 19.72
N MET A 94 6.58 -0.14 18.91
CA MET A 94 6.43 -0.69 17.56
C MET A 94 7.45 -0.10 16.58
N ASP A 95 7.97 -0.94 15.69
CA ASP A 95 8.77 -0.48 14.56
C ASP A 95 7.88 -0.09 13.36
N TYR A 96 7.97 1.19 12.98
CA TYR A 96 7.27 1.79 11.85
C TYR A 96 8.18 2.02 10.62
N SER A 97 9.44 1.57 10.66
CA SER A 97 10.42 1.79 9.59
C SER A 97 9.99 1.18 8.24
N ALA A 98 9.30 0.03 8.29
CA ALA A 98 8.81 -0.71 7.13
C ALA A 98 7.49 -0.17 6.54
N VAL A 99 6.88 0.84 7.17
CA VAL A 99 5.62 1.42 6.67
C VAL A 99 5.90 2.30 5.44
N VAL A 100 5.36 1.90 4.30
CA VAL A 100 5.56 2.58 2.99
C VAL A 100 4.26 3.12 2.38
N SER A 101 3.11 2.92 3.05
CA SER A 101 1.80 3.44 2.65
C SER A 101 0.88 3.64 3.87
N GLU A 102 -0.21 4.38 3.68
CA GLU A 102 -1.26 4.53 4.71
C GLU A 102 -1.94 3.20 5.04
N GLU A 103 -2.14 2.33 4.05
CA GLU A 103 -2.71 1.00 4.23
C GLU A 103 -1.81 0.11 5.09
N ASP A 104 -0.49 0.18 4.87
CA ASP A 104 0.49 -0.52 5.71
C ASP A 104 0.44 0.00 7.14
N LEU A 105 0.31 1.32 7.32
CA LEU A 105 0.21 1.92 8.64
C LEU A 105 -1.04 1.43 9.37
N VAL A 106 -2.19 1.47 8.70
CA VAL A 106 -3.47 1.01 9.25
C VAL A 106 -3.39 -0.46 9.64
N THR A 107 -2.86 -1.30 8.75
CA THR A 107 -2.69 -2.74 9.00
C THR A 107 -1.76 -2.98 10.18
N LYS A 108 -0.64 -2.26 10.24
CA LYS A 108 0.33 -2.36 11.33
C LYS A 108 -0.27 -1.92 12.66
N LEU A 109 -0.95 -0.78 12.71
CA LEU A 109 -1.62 -0.26 13.91
C LEU A 109 -2.71 -1.22 14.39
N ASN A 110 -3.56 -1.71 13.50
CA ASN A 110 -4.60 -2.67 13.85
C ASN A 110 -4.00 -3.95 14.42
N ALA A 111 -2.96 -4.51 13.81
CA ALA A 111 -2.29 -5.69 14.34
C ALA A 111 -1.71 -5.43 15.75
N GLY A 112 -1.07 -4.28 15.97
CA GLY A 112 -0.52 -3.91 17.27
C GLY A 112 -1.58 -3.69 18.35
N LEU A 113 -2.67 -3.01 18.01
CA LEU A 113 -3.79 -2.78 18.92
C LEU A 113 -4.48 -4.10 19.30
N GLN A 114 -4.81 -4.94 18.31
CA GLN A 114 -5.51 -6.21 18.53
C GLN A 114 -4.68 -7.20 19.36
N ALA A 115 -3.35 -7.17 19.24
CA ALA A 115 -2.46 -8.02 20.04
C ALA A 115 -2.53 -7.74 21.56
N VAL A 116 -3.02 -6.57 21.98
CA VAL A 116 -3.13 -6.18 23.40
C VAL A 116 -4.59 -6.03 23.83
N SER A 117 -5.43 -5.44 22.99
CA SER A 117 -6.83 -5.18 23.33
C SER A 117 -7.71 -6.41 23.21
N GLU A 118 -7.43 -7.29 22.25
CA GLU A 118 -8.33 -8.38 21.82
C GLU A 118 -9.78 -7.90 21.60
N ASP A 119 -9.96 -6.60 21.31
CA ASP A 119 -11.25 -5.96 21.16
C ASP A 119 -11.50 -5.69 19.67
N PRO A 120 -12.34 -6.48 18.99
CA PRO A 120 -12.58 -6.34 17.56
C PRO A 120 -13.24 -5.01 17.19
N ARG A 121 -13.76 -4.24 18.17
CA ARG A 121 -14.39 -2.94 17.94
C ARG A 121 -13.35 -1.82 17.82
N LEU A 122 -12.15 -1.99 18.35
CA LEU A 122 -11.08 -1.00 18.30
C LEU A 122 -10.30 -1.13 16.98
N LEU A 123 -10.66 -0.31 15.99
CA LEU A 123 -10.06 -0.34 14.66
C LEU A 123 -9.66 1.06 14.19
N VAL A 124 -8.47 1.15 13.62
CA VAL A 124 -7.98 2.29 12.84
C VAL A 124 -8.37 2.08 11.38
N ARG A 125 -8.83 3.13 10.71
CA ARG A 125 -9.16 3.11 9.27
C ARG A 125 -8.59 4.36 8.62
N ALA A 126 -8.06 4.21 7.41
CA ALA A 126 -7.75 5.36 6.57
C ALA A 126 -9.07 6.03 6.16
N VAL A 127 -9.12 7.36 6.25
CA VAL A 127 -10.24 8.12 5.71
C VAL A 127 -10.05 8.17 4.19
N GLY A 128 -10.68 7.25 3.48
CA GLY A 128 -10.69 7.28 2.02
C GLY A 128 -11.34 8.57 1.47
N PRO A 129 -11.15 8.88 0.18
CA PRO A 129 -12.02 9.85 -0.47
C PRO A 129 -13.44 9.32 -0.33
N ARG A 130 -14.28 10.02 0.44
CA ARG A 130 -15.67 9.69 0.79
C ARG A 130 -16.37 8.84 -0.28
N ASP A 131 -16.48 7.55 -0.03
CA ASP A 131 -17.70 6.85 -0.40
C ASP A 131 -18.75 7.32 0.61
N THR A 132 -19.56 8.29 0.19
CA THR A 132 -20.88 8.48 0.79
C THR A 132 -21.70 7.23 0.48
N SER A 133 -21.49 6.16 1.25
CA SER A 133 -22.37 5.00 1.30
C SER A 133 -22.45 4.49 2.73
N SER A 134 -22.97 5.35 3.59
CA SER A 134 -23.69 4.93 4.79
C SER A 134 -25.06 5.61 4.73
N GLY A 135 -25.86 5.23 3.73
CA GLY A 135 -27.31 5.43 3.75
C GLY A 135 -27.95 4.22 4.45
N PRO A 136 -28.89 4.41 5.37
CA PRO A 136 -29.48 3.31 6.12
C PRO A 136 -30.27 2.40 5.19
N GLU A 137 -30.09 1.09 5.33
CA GLU A 137 -31.01 0.09 4.78
C GLU A 137 -32.42 0.38 5.30
N ALA A 138 -33.29 0.83 4.39
CA ALA A 138 -34.74 0.77 4.54
C ALA A 138 -35.25 -0.22 3.50
N GLY A 139 -36.10 -1.13 3.95
CA GLY A 139 -36.43 -2.39 3.29
C GLY A 139 -37.02 -2.26 1.88
N ALA A 140 -36.73 -3.32 1.11
CA ALA A 140 -37.57 -3.97 0.12
C ALA A 140 -38.73 -3.16 -0.50
N GLU A 141 -38.61 -2.86 -1.79
CA GLU A 141 -39.65 -3.21 -2.77
C GLU A 141 -39.03 -3.26 -4.18
N GLU A 142 -39.10 -4.43 -4.83
CA GLU A 142 -38.83 -4.58 -6.27
C GLU A 142 -39.90 -3.82 -7.08
N PRO A 143 -39.55 -3.12 -8.17
CA PRO A 143 -40.54 -2.54 -9.05
C PRO A 143 -41.23 -3.64 -9.88
N PRO A 144 -42.54 -3.56 -10.16
CA PRO A 144 -43.22 -4.62 -10.87
C PRO A 144 -42.82 -4.60 -12.35
N VAL A 145 -42.49 -5.80 -12.85
CA VAL A 145 -42.32 -6.09 -14.28
C VAL A 145 -43.60 -5.69 -15.01
N THR A 146 -43.48 -4.67 -15.85
CA THR A 146 -44.49 -4.24 -16.80
C THR A 146 -44.84 -5.37 -17.78
N GLY A 147 -46.14 -5.57 -18.01
CA GLY A 147 -46.74 -6.68 -18.76
C GLY A 147 -46.42 -6.73 -20.27
N PRO A 148 -47.09 -7.64 -21.02
CA PRO A 148 -46.62 -8.12 -22.31
C PRO A 148 -46.71 -7.02 -23.38
N GLU A 149 -45.59 -6.74 -24.03
CA GLU A 149 -45.53 -5.85 -25.19
C GLU A 149 -46.36 -6.43 -26.35
N VAL A 150 -47.32 -5.63 -26.83
CA VAL A 150 -48.11 -5.93 -28.02
C VAL A 150 -47.23 -5.72 -29.26
N PRO A 151 -47.07 -6.73 -30.14
CA PRO A 151 -46.29 -6.57 -31.37
C PRO A 151 -46.87 -5.47 -32.27
N GLN A 152 -46.01 -4.57 -32.76
CA GLN A 152 -46.39 -3.41 -33.59
C GLN A 152 -46.65 -3.77 -35.06
N ASP A 153 -46.48 -5.03 -35.45
CA ASP A 153 -46.65 -5.48 -36.83
C ASP A 153 -48.12 -5.83 -37.14
N GLU A 154 -48.66 -5.25 -38.21
CA GLU A 154 -50.08 -5.40 -38.58
C GLU A 154 -50.40 -6.80 -39.11
N ALA A 155 -49.42 -7.51 -39.68
CA ALA A 155 -49.60 -8.90 -40.12
C ALA A 155 -49.66 -9.87 -38.92
N ALA A 156 -48.87 -9.62 -37.87
CA ALA A 156 -48.93 -10.38 -36.61
C ALA A 156 -50.26 -10.23 -35.85
N ARG A 157 -50.94 -9.08 -35.99
CA ARG A 157 -52.26 -8.85 -35.35
C ARG A 157 -53.40 -9.63 -35.98
N ARG A 158 -53.34 -9.91 -37.29
CA ARG A 158 -54.40 -10.66 -38.00
C ARG A 158 -54.35 -12.17 -37.74
N ALA A 159 -53.23 -12.70 -37.23
CA ALA A 159 -53.10 -14.11 -36.89
C ALA A 159 -53.68 -14.48 -35.50
N LEU A 160 -54.13 -13.50 -34.71
CA LEU A 160 -54.74 -13.74 -33.38
C LEU A 160 -56.27 -13.79 -33.42
N VAL A 161 -56.87 -13.59 -34.58
CA VAL A 161 -58.32 -13.64 -34.80
C VAL A 161 -58.60 -14.66 -35.90
N ASP A 162 -58.34 -15.93 -35.60
CA ASP A 162 -59.00 -17.12 -36.15
C ASP A 162 -58.97 -18.23 -35.09
#